data_AF-A0A1B2LQH6-F1
#
_entry.id   AF-A0A1B2LQH6-F1
#
_cell.length_a   1.000
_cell.length_b   1.000
_cell.length_c   1.000
_cell.angle_alpha   90.00
_cell.angle_beta   90.00
_cell.angle_gamma   90.00
#
_symmetry.space_group_name_H-M   'P 1'
#
loop_
_entity.id
_entity.type
_entity.pdbx_description
1 polymer ?
#
loop_
_entity_poly.entity_id
_entity_poly.type
_entity_poly.pdbx_seq_one_letter_code
_entity_poly.pdbx_strand_id
1 'polypeptide(L)'
;MKNADMPAMPLFNSNGSPVHHSSAGMENHGVMAGLTKREMMAMHAPEMPDWFHDWWREEYIDNDFYFGDSAAPIQAGLERSRTITKHGLKALYFAWRTHYADGLLAELEKQNDQ
;
A
#
# COMPACT_ATOMS: atom_id res chain seq x y z
N MET A 1 -6.53 -17.36 1.05
CA MET A 1 -6.45 -15.93 0.67
C MET A 1 -6.60 -15.13 1.96
N LYS A 2 -5.75 -14.15 2.24
CA LYS A 2 -5.95 -13.30 3.44
C LYS A 2 -7.14 -12.37 3.20
N ASN A 3 -7.78 -11.88 4.26
CA ASN A 3 -8.93 -10.98 4.14
C ASN A 3 -8.62 -9.74 3.28
N ALA A 4 -7.42 -9.16 3.45
CA ALA A 4 -6.93 -8.03 2.66
C ALA A 4 -6.89 -8.29 1.14
N ASP A 5 -6.61 -9.53 0.74
CA ASP A 5 -6.50 -9.94 -0.67
C ASP A 5 -7.84 -10.42 -1.25
N MET A 6 -8.91 -10.43 -0.44
CA MET A 6 -10.26 -10.75 -0.92
C MET A 6 -10.82 -9.61 -1.79
N PRO A 7 -11.72 -9.92 -2.73
CA PRO A 7 -12.37 -8.89 -3.54
C PRO A 7 -13.20 -7.95 -2.66
N ALA A 8 -13.13 -6.65 -2.96
CA ALA A 8 -13.83 -5.61 -2.20
C ALA A 8 -15.34 -5.58 -2.48
N MET A 9 -15.76 -6.13 -3.62
CA MET A 9 -17.16 -6.29 -4.02
C MET A 9 -17.39 -7.72 -4.52
N PRO A 10 -18.64 -8.21 -4.51
CA PRO A 10 -18.96 -9.51 -5.09
C PRO A 10 -18.49 -9.60 -6.55
N LEU A 11 -17.87 -10.72 -6.90
CA LEU A 11 -17.45 -11.01 -8.28
C LEU A 11 -18.63 -11.61 -9.04
N PHE A 12 -18.80 -11.21 -10.30
CA PHE A 12 -19.83 -11.72 -11.19
C PHE A 12 -19.20 -12.20 -12.50
N ASN A 13 -19.67 -13.33 -13.04
CA ASN A 13 -19.24 -13.80 -14.35
C ASN A 13 -19.86 -13.00 -15.50
N SER A 14 -19.46 -13.35 -16.72
CA SER A 14 -19.97 -12.75 -17.96
C SER A 14 -21.49 -12.85 -18.12
N ASN A 15 -22.13 -13.79 -17.42
CA ASN A 15 -23.58 -13.98 -17.39
C ASN A 15 -24.27 -13.25 -16.22
N GLY A 16 -23.53 -12.47 -15.43
CA GLY A 16 -24.08 -11.75 -14.28
C GLY A 16 -24.37 -12.63 -13.05
N SER A 17 -23.89 -13.87 -13.01
CA SER A 17 -24.04 -14.76 -11.87
C SER A 17 -22.92 -14.53 -10.84
N PRO A 18 -23.23 -14.51 -9.52
CA PRO A 18 -22.21 -14.39 -8.48
C PRO A 18 -21.20 -15.55 -8.57
N VAL A 19 -19.92 -15.22 -8.44
CA VAL A 19 -18.83 -16.21 -8.44
C VAL A 19 -18.09 -16.15 -7.12
N HIS A 20 -17.85 -17.32 -6.53
CA HIS A 20 -17.02 -17.42 -5.35
C HIS A 20 -15.57 -17.08 -5.70
N HIS A 21 -14.90 -16.30 -4.85
CA HIS A 21 -13.52 -15.84 -5.07
C HIS A 21 -12.51 -16.97 -5.29
N SER A 22 -12.77 -18.20 -4.79
CA SER A 22 -11.94 -19.38 -5.08
C SER A 22 -12.09 -19.93 -6.50
N SER A 23 -13.20 -19.59 -7.17
CA SER A 23 -13.56 -20.05 -8.52
C SER A 23 -13.29 -18.99 -9.59
N ALA A 24 -12.89 -17.77 -9.18
CA ALA A 24 -12.69 -16.61 -10.03
C ALA A 24 -11.55 -16.77 -11.07
N GLY A 25 -10.73 -17.82 -10.96
CA GLY A 25 -9.66 -18.14 -11.91
C GLY A 25 -9.99 -19.27 -12.91
N MET A 26 -11.16 -19.92 -12.81
CA MET A 26 -11.46 -21.11 -13.63
C MET A 26 -12.20 -20.80 -14.95
N GLU A 27 -12.77 -19.61 -15.11
CA GLU A 27 -13.38 -19.20 -16.38
C GLU A 27 -12.37 -18.39 -17.20
N ASN A 28 -11.69 -19.07 -18.13
CA ASN A 28 -10.71 -18.53 -19.10
C ASN A 28 -11.27 -17.47 -20.07
N HIS A 29 -12.36 -16.77 -19.72
CA HIS A 29 -13.03 -15.80 -20.58
C HIS A 29 -13.38 -14.52 -19.81
N GLY A 30 -12.43 -13.57 -19.82
CA GLY A 30 -12.71 -12.16 -19.59
C GLY A 30 -12.60 -11.70 -18.12
N VAL A 31 -11.35 -11.47 -17.68
CA VAL A 31 -10.94 -10.47 -16.68
C VAL A 31 -12.02 -10.12 -15.62
N MET A 32 -12.20 -10.97 -14.60
CA MET A 32 -12.84 -10.55 -13.35
C MET A 32 -11.83 -9.83 -12.46
N ALA A 33 -11.33 -8.68 -12.91
CA ALA A 33 -10.37 -7.86 -12.16
C ALA A 33 -11.12 -6.79 -11.35
N GLY A 34 -11.80 -7.21 -10.29
CA GLY A 34 -12.23 -6.29 -9.23
C GLY A 34 -11.07 -5.95 -8.30
N LEU A 35 -11.09 -4.77 -7.69
CA LEU A 35 -10.10 -4.40 -6.68
C LEU A 35 -10.21 -5.32 -5.46
N THR A 36 -9.07 -5.69 -4.90
CA THR A 36 -8.99 -6.28 -3.56
C THR A 36 -9.41 -5.26 -2.50
N LYS A 37 -9.79 -5.73 -1.31
CA LYS A 37 -10.11 -4.84 -0.17
C LYS A 37 -8.95 -3.90 0.14
N ARG A 38 -7.70 -4.41 0.13
CA ARG A 38 -6.51 -3.58 0.34
C ARG A 38 -6.39 -2.48 -0.72
N GLU A 39 -6.52 -2.83 -2.00
CA GLU A 39 -6.44 -1.84 -3.09
C GLU A 39 -7.56 -0.81 -2.99
N MET A 40 -8.79 -1.23 -2.70
CA MET A 40 -9.90 -0.33 -2.50
C MET A 40 -9.61 0.67 -1.37
N MET A 41 -9.16 0.20 -0.21
CA MET A 41 -8.86 1.07 0.92
C MET A 41 -7.63 1.96 0.68
N ALA A 42 -6.61 1.44 -0.01
CA ALA A 42 -5.41 2.18 -0.38
C ALA A 42 -5.73 3.39 -1.30
N MET A 43 -6.74 3.27 -2.18
CA MET A 43 -7.20 4.41 -2.98
C MET A 43 -7.84 5.52 -2.15
N HIS A 44 -8.37 5.20 -0.97
CA HIS A 44 -9.00 6.13 -0.04
C HIS A 44 -8.05 6.60 1.08
N ALA A 45 -6.76 6.27 1.00
CA ALA A 45 -5.81 6.77 1.97
C ALA A 45 -5.77 8.31 1.95
N PRO A 46 -5.78 8.97 3.12
CA PRO A 46 -5.66 10.42 3.18
C PRO A 46 -4.25 10.87 2.79
N GLU A 47 -4.01 12.17 2.83
CA GLU A 47 -2.67 12.72 2.73
C GLU A 47 -1.74 12.06 3.76
N MET A 48 -0.49 11.82 3.35
CA MET A 48 0.49 11.15 4.19
C MET A 48 0.85 12.05 5.37
N PRO A 49 0.75 11.56 6.61
CA PRO A 49 1.09 12.36 7.78
C PRO A 49 2.61 12.45 7.96
N ASP A 50 3.07 13.56 8.55
CA ASP A 50 4.50 13.84 8.76
C ASP A 50 5.20 12.72 9.55
N TRP A 51 4.54 12.17 10.58
CA TRP A 51 5.13 11.09 11.37
C TRP A 51 5.46 9.85 10.54
N PHE A 52 4.66 9.53 9.51
CA PHE A 52 4.92 8.36 8.66
C PHE A 52 6.06 8.67 7.69
N HIS A 53 6.09 9.89 7.16
CA HIS A 53 7.19 10.35 6.32
C HIS A 53 8.52 10.28 7.07
N ASP A 54 8.57 10.78 8.30
CA ASP A 54 9.78 10.83 9.11
C ASP A 54 10.22 9.43 9.54
N TRP A 55 9.28 8.59 10.02
CA TRP A 55 9.57 7.19 10.33
C TRP A 55 10.10 6.42 9.12
N TRP A 56 9.44 6.52 7.96
CA TRP A 56 9.86 5.82 6.75
C TRP A 56 11.25 6.31 6.30
N ARG A 57 11.51 7.61 6.45
CA ARG A 57 12.82 8.18 6.13
C ARG A 57 13.88 7.58 7.04
N GLU A 58 13.69 7.57 8.35
CA GLU A 58 14.63 6.99 9.32
C GLU A 58 14.90 5.51 9.04
N GLU A 59 13.85 4.73 8.78
CA GLU A 59 13.93 3.29 8.54
C GLU A 59 14.74 2.95 7.27
N TYR A 60 14.58 3.75 6.21
CA TYR A 60 15.13 3.43 4.90
C TYR A 60 16.27 4.35 4.44
N ILE A 61 16.78 5.24 5.30
CA ILE A 61 17.76 6.27 4.90
C ILE A 61 19.05 5.68 4.30
N ASP A 62 19.44 4.49 4.74
CA ASP A 62 20.65 3.80 4.26
C ASP A 62 20.41 3.01 2.96
N ASN A 63 19.19 3.05 2.41
CA ASN A 63 18.85 2.38 1.15
C ASN A 63 19.18 3.27 -0.05
N ASP A 64 20.26 2.95 -0.75
CA ASP A 64 20.76 3.69 -1.92
C ASP A 64 19.81 3.69 -3.13
N PHE A 65 18.83 2.79 -3.17
CA PHE A 65 17.79 2.80 -4.21
C PHE A 65 16.75 3.90 -3.94
N TYR A 66 16.43 4.14 -2.67
CA TYR A 66 15.45 5.14 -2.24
C TYR A 66 16.06 6.51 -1.96
N PHE A 67 17.33 6.55 -1.55
CA PHE A 67 18.04 7.76 -1.18
C PHE A 67 19.34 7.88 -1.99
N GLY A 68 19.55 9.06 -2.56
CA GLY A 68 20.81 9.42 -3.20
C GLY A 68 21.69 10.24 -2.26
N ASP A 69 22.90 10.54 -2.72
CA ASP A 69 23.79 11.45 -2.01
C ASP A 69 23.16 12.84 -1.89
N SER A 70 23.40 13.50 -0.75
CA SER A 70 22.97 14.89 -0.58
C SER A 70 23.80 15.83 -1.43
N ALA A 71 23.11 16.72 -2.15
CA ALA A 71 23.75 17.83 -2.84
C ALA A 71 24.26 18.92 -1.87
N ALA A 72 23.85 18.90 -0.60
CA ALA A 72 24.26 19.85 0.42
C ALA A 72 25.48 19.34 1.20
N PRO A 73 26.50 20.19 1.45
CA PRO A 73 27.62 19.81 2.31
C PRO A 73 27.08 19.42 3.69
N ILE A 74 27.52 18.27 4.19
CA ILE A 74 27.20 17.79 5.54
C ILE A 74 27.75 18.82 6.52
N GLN A 75 26.89 19.68 7.06
CA GLN A 75 27.26 20.52 8.19
C GLN A 75 27.46 19.61 9.40
N ALA A 76 28.63 19.69 10.02
CA ALA A 76 28.97 18.92 11.20
C ALA A 76 27.89 19.13 12.28
N GLY A 77 27.13 18.08 12.61
CA GLY A 77 26.09 18.11 13.63
C GLY A 77 24.64 18.06 13.11
N LEU A 78 24.41 18.13 11.79
CA LEU A 78 23.09 17.89 11.21
C LEU A 78 22.96 16.43 10.78
N GLU A 79 21.89 15.80 11.28
CA GLU A 79 21.45 14.44 10.97
C GLU A 79 21.61 14.11 9.49
N ARG A 80 21.98 12.85 9.20
CA ARG A 80 22.21 12.30 7.86
C ARG A 80 21.24 12.91 6.85
N SER A 81 21.67 13.95 6.13
CA SER A 81 20.83 14.50 5.08
C SER A 81 21.10 13.65 3.85
N ARG A 82 20.09 12.95 3.35
CA ARG A 82 20.10 12.32 2.02
C ARG A 82 18.88 12.78 1.24
N THR A 83 19.05 12.92 -0.07
CA THR A 83 17.97 13.34 -0.98
C THR A 83 17.16 12.12 -1.38
N ILE A 84 15.84 12.16 -1.25
CA ILE A 84 14.97 11.07 -1.72
C ILE A 84 14.99 11.01 -3.26
N THR A 85 15.21 9.82 -3.82
CA THR A 85 15.21 9.62 -5.26
C THR A 85 13.78 9.60 -5.80
N LYS A 86 13.61 9.68 -7.13
CA LYS A 86 12.30 9.46 -7.77
C LYS A 86 11.72 8.08 -7.47
N HIS A 87 12.56 7.06 -7.29
CA HIS A 87 12.12 5.72 -6.90
C HIS A 87 11.70 5.69 -5.43
N GLY A 88 12.46 6.36 -4.55
CA GLY A 88 12.09 6.54 -3.14
C GLY A 88 10.75 7.25 -2.97
N LEU A 89 10.49 8.33 -3.71
CA LEU A 89 9.20 9.04 -3.67
C LEU A 89 8.02 8.13 -4.05
N LYS A 90 8.19 7.31 -5.09
CA LYS A 90 7.17 6.33 -5.49
C LYS A 90 6.98 5.26 -4.40
N ALA A 91 8.07 4.74 -3.85
CA ALA A 91 8.03 3.72 -2.82
C ALA A 91 7.32 4.25 -1.56
N LEU A 92 7.66 5.46 -1.11
CA LEU A 92 7.02 6.14 0.01
C LEU A 92 5.51 6.33 -0.22
N TYR A 93 5.13 6.80 -1.41
CA TYR A 93 3.72 6.96 -1.80
C TYR A 93 2.90 5.66 -1.66
N PHE A 94 3.46 4.54 -2.13
CA PHE A 94 2.81 3.23 -2.04
C PHE A 94 2.86 2.67 -0.61
N ALA A 95 3.98 2.84 0.09
CA ALA A 95 4.15 2.38 1.46
C ALA A 95 3.10 2.99 2.39
N TRP A 96 2.83 4.29 2.28
CA TRP A 96 1.78 4.94 3.07
C TRP A 96 0.40 4.34 2.80
N ARG A 97 0.02 4.18 1.53
CA ARG A 97 -1.29 3.67 1.14
C ARG A 97 -1.51 2.23 1.58
N THR A 98 -0.48 1.41 1.47
CA THR A 98 -0.50 0.03 1.96
C THR A 98 -0.61 0.00 3.48
N HIS A 99 0.19 0.81 4.19
CA HIS A 99 0.15 0.88 5.66
C HIS A 99 -1.22 1.31 6.18
N TYR A 100 -1.81 2.35 5.57
CA TYR A 100 -3.16 2.81 5.90
C TYR A 100 -4.21 1.71 5.68
N ALA A 101 -4.18 1.05 4.52
CA ALA A 101 -5.14 0.00 4.18
C ALA A 101 -5.03 -1.20 5.14
N ASP A 102 -3.82 -1.65 5.42
CA ASP A 102 -3.59 -2.79 6.34
C ASP A 102 -4.00 -2.43 7.78
N GLY A 103 -3.72 -1.21 8.24
CA GLY A 103 -4.13 -0.73 9.57
C GLY A 103 -5.65 -0.65 9.72
N LEU A 104 -6.35 -0.12 8.71
CA LEU A 104 -7.81 -0.04 8.71
C LEU A 104 -8.46 -1.44 8.67
N LEU A 105 -7.93 -2.36 7.85
CA LEU A 105 -8.41 -3.74 7.79
C LEU A 105 -8.25 -4.46 9.13
N ALA A 106 -7.10 -4.30 9.77
CA ALA A 106 -6.85 -4.91 11.08
C ALA A 106 -7.80 -4.39 12.16
N GLU A 107 -8.18 -3.11 12.11
CA GLU A 107 -9.13 -2.55 13.07
C GLU A 107 -10.56 -3.01 12.82
N LEU A 108 -10.97 -3.12 11.55
CA LEU A 108 -12.28 -3.66 11.17
C LEU A 108 -12.41 -5.15 11.52
N GLU A 109 -11.33 -5.92 11.43
CA GLU A 109 -11.31 -7.33 11.86
C GLU A 109 -11.60 -7.45 13.37
N LYS A 110 -10.99 -6.62 14.21
CA LYS A 110 -11.26 -6.62 15.66
C LYS A 110 -12.71 -6.28 16.00
N GLN A 111 -13.34 -5.38 15.24
CA GLN A 111 -14.73 -4.97 15.47
C GLN A 111 -15.73 -6.06 15.10
N ASN A 112 -15.42 -6.91 14.12
CA ASN A 112 -16.29 -8.02 13.71
C ASN A 112 -16.27 -9.20 14.68
N ASP A 113 -15.24 -9.31 15.53
CA ASP A 113 -15.08 -10.36 16.54
C ASP A 113 -15.74 -10.00 17.90
N GLN A 114 -16.37 -8.82 18.01
CA GLN A 114 -17.12 -8.34 19.19
C GLN A 114 -18.64 -8.52 18.99
#